data_AF-X1DQN8-F1
#
_entry.id   AF-X1DQN8-F1
#
_cell.length_a   1.000
_cell.length_b   1.000
_cell.length_c   1.000
_cell.angle_alpha   90.00
_cell.angle_beta   90.00
_cell.angle_gamma   90.00
#
_symmetry.space_group_name_H-M   'P 1'
#
loop_
_entity.id
_entity.type
_entity.pdbx_description
1 polymer ?
#
loop_
_entity_poly.entity_id
_entity_poly.type
_entity_poly.pdbx_seq_one_letter_code
_entity_poly.pdbx_strand_id
1 'polypeptide(L)'
;SKYRVNVANVDELSEAAIGRALREADFVIIDEIAPMETHSEGFKRSVLDALDSPKPLLAVIHQRTQTGFIGGIKTRDDIKIFEATESTRAELSERLAKAAQSYFKS
;
A
#
# COMPACT_ATOMS: atom_id res chain seq x y z
N SER A 1 -1.76 21.85 -15.45
CA SER A 1 -0.59 21.12 -15.98
C SER A 1 -1.04 19.71 -16.30
N LYS A 2 -0.96 19.24 -17.56
CA LYS A 2 -1.30 17.85 -17.91
C LYS A 2 -0.13 16.96 -17.48
N TYR A 3 -0.08 16.59 -16.20
CA TYR A 3 0.74 15.47 -15.76
C TYR A 3 0.26 14.22 -16.51
N ARG A 4 1.19 13.52 -17.14
CA ARG A 4 0.93 12.25 -17.85
C ARG A 4 1.69 11.16 -17.11
N VAL A 5 0.95 10.20 -16.55
CA VAL A 5 1.54 9.01 -15.97
C VAL A 5 1.94 8.06 -17.11
N ASN A 6 3.13 7.47 -17.03
CA ASN A 6 3.50 6.39 -17.94
C ASN A 6 2.95 5.07 -17.38
N VAL A 7 1.71 4.76 -17.76
CA VAL A 7 0.97 3.59 -17.27
C VAL A 7 1.74 2.29 -17.50
N ALA A 8 2.36 2.12 -18.67
CA ALA A 8 3.11 0.91 -19.00
C ALA A 8 4.31 0.69 -18.07
N ASN A 9 5.06 1.75 -17.75
CA ASN A 9 6.16 1.66 -16.80
C ASN A 9 5.67 1.38 -15.38
N VAL A 10 4.52 1.95 -14.98
CA VAL A 10 3.92 1.67 -13.67
C VAL A 10 3.48 0.21 -13.61
N ASP A 11 2.82 -0.32 -14.64
CA ASP A 11 2.45 -1.74 -14.73
C ASP A 11 3.70 -2.63 -14.54
N GLU A 12 4.72 -2.44 -15.38
CA GLU A 12 5.93 -3.27 -15.37
C GLU A 12 6.67 -3.21 -14.03
N LEU A 13 6.90 -2.00 -13.51
CA LEU A 13 7.62 -1.81 -12.26
C LEU A 13 6.87 -2.42 -11.07
N SER A 14 5.56 -2.23 -11.02
CA SER A 14 4.74 -2.70 -9.89
C SER A 14 4.67 -4.23 -9.87
N GLU A 15 4.43 -4.84 -11.03
CA GLU A 15 4.39 -6.30 -11.16
C GLU A 15 5.74 -6.92 -10.80
N ALA A 16 6.84 -6.32 -11.26
CA ALA A 16 8.17 -6.80 -10.95
C ALA A 16 8.50 -6.66 -9.46
N ALA A 17 8.31 -5.46 -8.90
CA ALA A 17 8.71 -5.15 -7.52
C ALA A 17 7.83 -5.84 -6.49
N ILE A 18 6.50 -5.71 -6.60
CA ILE A 18 5.56 -6.32 -5.66
C ILE A 18 5.57 -7.84 -5.84
N GLY A 19 5.60 -8.34 -7.08
CA GLY A 19 5.72 -9.76 -7.34
C GLY A 19 6.98 -10.38 -6.74
N ARG A 20 8.12 -9.68 -6.79
CA ARG A 20 9.35 -10.10 -6.12
C ARG A 20 9.20 -10.11 -4.60
N ALA A 21 8.64 -9.05 -4.00
CA ALA A 21 8.40 -8.99 -2.56
C ALA A 21 7.49 -10.14 -2.09
N LEU A 22 6.44 -10.44 -2.87
CA LEU A 22 5.52 -11.55 -2.60
C LEU A 22 6.19 -12.91 -2.68
N ARG A 23 7.28 -13.08 -3.45
CA ARG A 23 8.07 -14.33 -3.46
C ARG A 23 9.14 -14.38 -2.38
N GLU A 24 9.88 -13.29 -2.19
CA GLU A 24 11.18 -13.33 -1.51
C GLU A 24 11.21 -12.62 -0.16
N ALA A 25 10.30 -11.67 0.12
CA ALA A 25 10.35 -10.84 1.32
C ALA A 25 9.40 -11.34 2.41
N ASP A 26 9.73 -11.14 3.67
CA ASP A 26 8.83 -11.45 4.80
C ASP A 26 7.79 -10.35 5.06
N PHE A 27 8.00 -9.16 4.49
CA PHE A 27 7.19 -7.97 4.71
C PHE A 27 7.16 -7.10 3.46
N VAL A 28 6.00 -6.53 3.14
CA VAL A 28 5.82 -5.68 1.95
C VAL A 28 5.61 -4.23 2.37
N ILE A 29 6.27 -3.30 1.68
CA ILE A 29 6.07 -1.85 1.86
C ILE A 29 5.69 -1.24 0.51
N ILE A 30 4.63 -0.44 0.48
CA ILE A 30 4.20 0.31 -0.70
C ILE A 30 4.07 1.80 -0.33
N ASP A 31 4.95 2.63 -0.89
CA ASP A 31 4.94 4.08 -0.75
C ASP A 31 4.82 4.69 -2.16
N GLU A 32 3.65 5.06 -2.69
CA GLU A 32 2.31 5.18 -2.10
C GLU A 32 1.24 4.48 -2.96
N ILE A 33 0.01 4.36 -2.44
CA ILE A 33 -1.21 3.99 -3.18
C ILE A 33 -2.04 5.25 -3.37
N ALA A 34 -1.84 5.93 -4.51
CA ALA A 34 -2.47 7.20 -4.83
C ALA A 34 -3.16 7.19 -6.21
N PRO A 35 -4.00 8.20 -6.52
CA PRO A 35 -4.81 8.17 -7.74
C PRO A 35 -3.99 8.00 -9.03
N MET A 36 -2.75 8.48 -9.06
CA MET A 36 -1.91 8.45 -10.26
C MET A 36 -1.54 7.03 -10.67
N GLU A 37 -1.16 6.19 -9.71
CA GLU A 37 -0.74 4.80 -9.94
C GLU A 37 -1.96 3.92 -10.26
N THR A 38 -3.15 4.26 -9.75
CA THR A 38 -4.38 3.48 -9.98
C THR A 38 -4.91 3.51 -11.42
N HIS A 39 -4.30 4.32 -12.30
CA HIS A 39 -4.54 4.23 -13.74
C HIS A 39 -3.92 2.98 -14.38
N SER A 40 -2.99 2.32 -13.68
CA SER A 40 -2.34 1.07 -14.09
C SER A 40 -3.11 -0.13 -13.51
N GLU A 41 -3.55 -1.03 -14.38
CA GLU A 41 -4.25 -2.27 -13.96
C GLU A 41 -3.27 -3.27 -13.31
N GLY A 42 -2.03 -3.32 -13.78
CA GLY A 42 -0.96 -4.14 -13.21
C GLY A 42 -0.61 -3.69 -11.80
N PHE A 43 -0.55 -2.38 -11.53
CA PHE A 43 -0.41 -1.85 -10.17
C PHE A 43 -1.58 -2.25 -9.28
N LYS A 44 -2.82 -2.01 -9.74
CA LYS A 44 -4.01 -2.39 -8.96
C LYS A 44 -4.04 -3.88 -8.63
N ARG A 45 -3.77 -4.74 -9.61
CA ARG A 45 -3.68 -6.20 -9.40
C ARG A 45 -2.59 -6.54 -8.40
N SER A 46 -1.38 -6.00 -8.58
CA SER A 46 -0.25 -6.30 -7.69
C SER A 46 -0.51 -5.85 -6.24
N VAL A 47 -1.18 -4.70 -6.05
CA VAL A 47 -1.60 -4.22 -4.72
C VAL A 47 -2.63 -5.16 -4.10
N LEU A 48 -3.61 -5.66 -4.87
CA LEU A 48 -4.58 -6.65 -4.38
C LEU A 48 -3.90 -7.96 -4.03
N ASP A 49 -3.00 -8.46 -4.88
CA ASP A 49 -2.23 -9.67 -4.61
C ASP A 49 -1.41 -9.53 -3.32
N ALA A 50 -0.88 -8.35 -3.03
CA ALA A 50 -0.17 -8.07 -1.79
C ALA A 50 -1.10 -8.04 -0.57
N LEU A 51 -2.26 -7.38 -0.69
CA LEU A 51 -3.29 -7.31 0.36
C LEU A 51 -3.88 -8.68 0.69
N ASP A 52 -4.05 -9.54 -0.31
CA ASP A 52 -4.63 -10.87 -0.16
C ASP A 52 -3.59 -11.95 0.20
N SER A 53 -2.31 -11.56 0.26
CA SER A 53 -1.23 -12.46 0.68
C SER A 53 -1.19 -12.61 2.21
N PRO A 54 -0.63 -13.72 2.73
CA PRO A 54 -0.41 -13.86 4.17
C PRO A 54 0.73 -12.96 4.70
N LYS A 55 1.42 -12.21 3.83
CA LYS A 55 2.56 -11.38 4.21
C LYS A 55 2.06 -10.04 4.74
N PRO A 56 2.61 -9.55 5.86
CA PRO A 56 2.18 -8.25 6.38
C PRO A 56 2.58 -7.13 5.41
N LEU A 57 1.64 -6.21 5.19
CA LEU A 57 1.79 -5.05 4.30
C LEU A 57 1.68 -3.76 5.09
N LEU A 58 2.64 -2.85 4.88
CA LEU A 58 2.53 -1.45 5.27
C LEU A 58 2.47 -0.58 4.02
N ALA A 59 1.43 0.22 3.89
CA ALA A 59 1.29 1.12 2.75
C ALA A 59 0.95 2.54 3.17
N VAL A 60 1.47 3.51 2.41
CA VAL A 60 0.97 4.89 2.42
C VAL A 60 -0.20 4.95 1.45
N ILE A 61 -1.35 5.46 1.90
CA ILE A 61 -2.56 5.53 1.09
C ILE A 61 -3.08 6.96 1.04
N HIS A 62 -3.46 7.41 -0.16
CA HIS A 62 -3.88 8.80 -0.36
C HIS A 62 -5.11 9.15 0.50
N GLN A 63 -4.95 10.14 1.38
CA GLN A 63 -5.94 10.47 2.41
C GLN A 63 -7.31 10.85 1.82
N ARG A 64 -7.35 11.69 0.78
CA ARG A 64 -8.60 12.32 0.30
C ARG A 64 -9.47 11.42 -0.58
N THR A 65 -8.90 10.40 -1.22
CA THR A 65 -9.67 9.53 -2.11
C THR A 65 -10.49 8.54 -1.29
N GLN A 66 -11.81 8.59 -1.39
CA GLN A 66 -12.73 7.74 -0.61
C GLN A 66 -13.51 6.73 -1.46
N THR A 67 -13.40 6.80 -2.79
CA THR A 67 -14.16 5.96 -3.73
C THR A 67 -13.22 5.23 -4.69
N GLY A 68 -13.79 4.32 -5.49
CA GLY A 68 -13.04 3.52 -6.46
C GLY A 68 -12.07 2.56 -5.77
N PHE A 69 -10.94 2.28 -6.43
CA PHE A 69 -9.94 1.32 -5.94
C PHE A 69 -9.42 1.65 -4.54
N ILE A 70 -8.99 2.91 -4.31
CA ILE A 70 -8.47 3.36 -3.01
C ILE A 70 -9.56 3.32 -1.93
N GLY A 71 -10.80 3.71 -2.28
CA GLY A 71 -11.93 3.60 -1.37
C GLY A 71 -12.18 2.14 -0.95
N GLY A 72 -12.16 1.22 -1.90
CA GLY A 72 -12.32 -0.22 -1.64
C GLY A 72 -11.27 -0.78 -0.68
N ILE A 73 -10.00 -0.37 -0.84
CA ILE A 73 -8.93 -0.75 0.11
C ILE A 73 -9.26 -0.24 1.51
N LYS A 74 -9.67 1.04 1.64
CA LYS A 74 -9.99 1.65 2.95
C LYS A 74 -11.16 0.99 3.68
N THR A 75 -12.05 0.31 2.95
CA THR A 75 -13.22 -0.36 3.51
C THR A 75 -12.96 -1.82 3.90
N ARG A 76 -11.77 -2.36 3.64
CA ARG A 76 -11.44 -3.72 4.08
C ARG A 76 -11.44 -3.79 5.61
N ASP A 77 -11.95 -4.90 6.13
CA ASP A 77 -12.05 -5.18 7.56
C ASP A 77 -10.75 -5.74 8.16
N ASP A 78 -9.86 -6.24 7.30
CA ASP A 78 -8.56 -6.82 7.65
C ASP A 78 -7.40 -5.80 7.68
N ILE A 79 -7.69 -4.51 7.46
CA ILE A 79 -6.68 -3.45 7.54
C ILE A 79 -6.82 -2.56 8.76
N LYS A 80 -5.72 -1.90 9.14
CA LYS A 80 -5.71 -0.86 10.15
C LYS A 80 -5.17 0.44 9.57
N ILE A 81 -6.00 1.48 9.59
CA ILE A 81 -5.62 2.80 9.10
C ILE A 81 -5.05 3.62 10.25
N PHE A 82 -3.87 4.22 10.02
CA PHE A 82 -3.26 5.18 10.91
C PHE A 82 -3.24 6.54 10.20
N GLU A 83 -4.02 7.50 10.69
CA GLU A 83 -3.97 8.86 10.15
C GLU A 83 -2.71 9.58 10.64
N ALA A 84 -1.94 10.12 9.70
CA ALA A 84 -0.77 10.92 9.99
C ALA A 84 -1.16 12.40 10.06
N THR A 85 -1.04 12.98 11.25
CA THR A 85 -1.26 14.41 11.54
C THR A 85 0.02 15.00 12.14
N GLU A 86 0.12 16.33 12.21
CA GLU A 86 1.25 16.99 12.90
C GLU A 86 1.40 16.49 14.34
N SER A 87 0.29 16.30 15.06
CA SER A 87 0.29 15.84 16.45
C SER A 87 0.65 14.36 16.63
N THR A 88 0.42 13.52 15.63
CA THR A 88 0.68 12.06 15.71
C THR A 88 1.99 11.65 15.07
N ARG A 89 2.62 12.53 14.26
CA ARG A 89 3.82 12.23 13.48
C ARG A 89 4.98 11.72 14.32
N ALA A 90 5.18 12.29 15.51
CA ALA A 90 6.29 11.91 16.39
C ALA A 90 6.17 10.45 16.89
N GLU A 91 4.95 9.98 17.12
CA GLU A 91 4.66 8.64 17.67
C GLU A 91 4.32 7.61 16.59
N LEU A 92 4.05 8.05 15.36
CA LEU A 92 3.55 7.19 14.29
C LEU A 92 4.51 6.02 14.01
N SER A 93 5.82 6.29 13.92
CA SER A 93 6.84 5.26 13.69
C SER A 93 6.82 4.18 14.76
N GLU A 94 6.68 4.56 16.04
CA GLU A 94 6.61 3.59 17.14
C GLU A 94 5.32 2.79 17.10
N ARG A 95 4.19 3.45 16.82
CA ARG A 95 2.88 2.79 16.68
C ARG A 95 2.87 1.78 15.54
N LEU A 96 3.46 2.13 14.39
CA LEU A 96 3.60 1.25 13.23
C LEU A 96 4.54 0.08 13.52
N ALA A 97 5.69 0.33 14.15
CA ALA A 97 6.63 -0.73 14.53
C ALA A 97 5.99 -1.74 15.50
N LYS A 98 5.26 -1.25 16.51
CA LYS A 98 4.51 -2.11 17.45
C LYS A 98 3.44 -2.93 16.74
N ALA A 99 2.71 -2.32 15.81
CA ALA A 99 1.71 -3.02 15.00
C ALA A 99 2.36 -4.08 14.09
N ALA A 100 3.46 -3.77 13.42
CA ALA A 100 4.18 -4.72 12.57
C ALA A 100 4.71 -5.92 13.38
N GLN A 101 5.27 -5.68 14.57
CA GLN A 101 5.79 -6.74 15.44
C GLN A 101 4.74 -7.79 15.85
N SER A 102 3.45 -7.43 15.96
CA SER A 102 2.44 -8.44 16.29
C SER A 102 2.24 -9.45 15.16
N TYR A 103 2.61 -9.13 13.93
CA TYR A 103 2.49 -10.02 12.77
C TYR A 103 3.69 -10.96 12.57
N PHE A 104 4.81 -10.73 13.26
CA PHE A 104 6.00 -11.60 13.19
C PHE A 104 6.13 -12.57 14.37
N LYS A 105 5.27 -12.45 15.39
CA LYS A 105 5.34 -13.26 16.62
C LYS A 105 4.49 -14.54 16.59
N SER A 106 4.10 -15.00 15.40
CA SER A 106 3.40 -16.29 15.19
C SER A 106 4.37 -17.43 14.94
#